data_AF-A0A7V5SHZ1-F1
#
_entry.id   AF-A0A7V5SHZ1-F1
#
_cell.length_a   1.000
_cell.length_b   1.000
_cell.length_c   1.000
_cell.angle_alpha   90.00
_cell.angle_beta   90.00
_cell.angle_gamma   90.00
#
_symmetry.space_group_name_H-M   'P 1'
#
loop_
_entity.id
_entity.type
_entity.pdbx_description
1 polymer ?
#
loop_
_entity_poly.entity_id
_entity_poly.type
_entity_poly.pdbx_seq_one_letter_code
_entity_poly.pdbx_strand_id
1 'polypeptide(L)'
;MVYAPSGVAQSNRTDPLLMLWLIPGALLLSLCSSEAIWQDWLQQPVSPCSLAQLRLPERLHFCGESVPLELPEVREAIEREVLLLLQQPGQLVLYQKRAGRYFPLFERLLREAGMPRDLCYVAIAESALLPTAQSPKQAVGLWQFIQQTARMMGLQVDEFVDERRHPERSTEAAVRYLQQGYRLFGSWTLAVAGYNMGHENLLAQLRAQGVSSFYDAFLNEETTRYVYRIIAIKHVLEHAAAYGVNVPPEDWYRLPQVRLVRWAEAIPDLATWARQQGVRYKDVRLLNPWILQSRLPAPPEGKAYEIALPE
;
A
#
# COMPACT_ATOMS: atom_id res chain seq x y z
N MET A 1 3.64 30.46 71.21
CA MET A 1 4.39 31.54 71.88
C MET A 1 5.45 32.01 70.89
N VAL A 2 5.18 33.11 70.18
CA VAL A 2 5.62 34.49 70.51
C VAL A 2 7.12 34.70 70.18
N TYR A 3 7.33 35.49 69.12
CA TYR A 3 8.40 36.47 68.80
C TYR A 3 9.87 36.15 69.15
N ALA A 4 10.78 36.07 68.15
CA ALA A 4 11.55 37.17 67.50
C ALA A 4 12.65 37.75 68.44
N PRO A 5 13.79 38.36 67.98
CA PRO A 5 13.80 39.40 66.95
C PRO A 5 15.05 39.51 66.05
N SER A 6 14.90 40.41 65.09
CA SER A 6 15.84 40.99 64.14
C SER A 6 16.56 42.23 64.67
N GLY A 7 17.74 42.50 64.10
CA GLY A 7 18.50 43.76 64.06
C GLY A 7 19.67 43.52 63.10
N VAL A 8 20.26 44.45 62.34
CA VAL A 8 20.35 45.92 62.36
C VAL A 8 20.77 46.33 60.94
N ALA A 9 20.35 47.52 60.49
CA ALA A 9 20.85 48.17 59.27
C ALA A 9 22.03 49.10 59.60
N GLN A 10 23.03 49.21 58.70
CA GLN A 10 23.88 50.39 58.60
C GLN A 10 24.48 50.57 57.19
N SER A 11 24.57 51.83 56.81
CA SER A 11 24.94 52.43 55.52
C SER A 11 26.46 52.58 55.33
N ASN A 12 26.94 52.63 54.07
CA ASN A 12 27.57 53.84 53.47
C ASN A 12 28.30 53.60 52.13
N ARG A 13 28.01 54.49 51.18
CA ARG A 13 28.82 55.17 50.14
C ARG A 13 30.15 54.55 49.64
N THR A 14 30.33 54.47 48.30
CA THR A 14 31.18 55.33 47.42
C THR A 14 31.58 54.60 46.10
N ASP A 15 31.36 55.25 44.95
CA ASP A 15 31.99 55.00 43.61
C ASP A 15 33.49 55.43 43.61
N PRO A 16 34.36 55.28 42.55
CA PRO A 16 34.19 54.76 41.17
C PRO A 16 35.35 53.87 40.59
N LEU A 17 35.13 53.30 39.38
CA LEU A 17 36.05 52.95 38.27
C LEU A 17 37.36 52.12 38.48
N LEU A 18 37.47 50.95 37.82
CA LEU A 18 38.64 50.53 36.99
C LEU A 18 38.47 49.19 36.24
N MET A 19 38.63 49.28 34.92
CA MET A 19 39.15 48.35 33.87
C MET A 19 39.27 46.81 34.07
N LEU A 20 38.67 46.10 33.09
CA LEU A 20 39.14 44.95 32.26
C LEU A 20 39.83 43.74 32.93
N TRP A 21 39.33 42.51 32.65
CA TRP A 21 40.02 41.46 31.87
C TRP A 21 39.03 40.37 31.39
N LEU A 22 39.38 39.79 30.24
CA LEU A 22 38.67 38.86 29.35
C LEU A 22 38.35 37.47 29.93
N ILE A 23 37.18 36.91 29.57
CA ILE A 23 37.04 35.50 29.17
C ILE A 23 36.09 35.42 27.95
N PRO A 24 36.56 35.01 26.75
CA PRO A 24 35.68 34.76 25.62
C PRO A 24 35.10 33.34 25.75
N GLY A 25 33.79 33.25 26.01
CA GLY A 25 33.09 31.97 26.11
C GLY A 25 31.71 32.06 25.47
N ALA A 26 31.66 32.03 24.14
CA ALA A 26 30.48 31.63 23.39
C ALA A 26 30.87 31.31 21.94
N LEU A 27 31.41 30.10 21.73
CA LEU A 27 31.31 29.45 20.43
C LEU A 27 29.81 29.19 20.21
N LEU A 28 29.18 29.98 19.34
CA LEU A 28 27.87 29.68 18.78
C LEU A 28 28.00 28.41 17.93
N LEU A 29 27.84 27.26 18.58
CA LEU A 29 27.48 26.02 17.92
C LEU A 29 26.13 26.28 17.25
N SER A 30 26.16 26.50 15.94
CA SER A 30 25.00 26.38 15.07
C SER A 30 24.52 24.94 15.13
N LEU A 31 23.76 24.62 16.18
CA LEU A 31 22.84 23.50 16.21
C LEU A 31 21.81 23.78 15.11
N CYS A 32 22.07 23.21 13.93
CA CYS A 32 21.08 23.10 12.88
C CYS A 32 19.98 22.21 13.46
N SER A 33 18.99 22.82 14.12
CA SER A 33 17.92 22.10 14.79
C SER A 33 17.07 21.42 13.71
N SER A 34 16.99 20.10 13.81
CA SER A 34 16.05 19.26 13.06
C SER A 34 14.58 19.60 13.34
N GLU A 35 14.30 20.61 14.18
CA GLU A 35 12.96 21.06 14.57
C GLU A 35 12.19 21.74 13.42
N ALA A 36 12.89 22.38 12.48
CA ALA A 36 12.24 23.14 11.40
C ALA A 36 11.39 22.26 10.48
N ILE A 37 11.79 20.99 10.26
CA ILE A 37 11.08 20.08 9.36
C ILE A 37 9.79 19.54 10.01
N TRP A 38 9.69 19.50 11.34
CA TRP A 38 8.51 18.98 12.04
C TRP A 38 7.42 20.03 12.25
N GLN A 39 7.77 21.32 12.32
CA GLN A 39 6.80 22.40 12.57
C GLN A 39 5.86 22.65 11.39
N ASP A 40 6.33 22.45 10.15
CA ASP A 40 5.52 22.63 8.95
C ASP A 40 4.39 21.59 8.81
N TRP A 41 4.58 20.38 9.35
CA TRP A 41 3.56 19.32 9.30
C TRP A 41 2.35 19.61 10.21
N LEU A 42 2.53 20.43 11.25
CA LEU A 42 1.51 20.66 12.27
C LEU A 42 0.55 21.82 11.93
N GLN A 43 0.85 22.62 10.90
CA GLN A 43 0.06 23.81 10.58
C GLN A 43 -0.98 23.61 9.46
N GLN A 44 -1.18 22.39 8.97
CA GLN A 44 -2.18 22.14 7.93
C GLN A 44 -3.60 22.09 8.54
N PRO A 45 -4.54 22.92 8.07
CA PRO A 45 -5.92 22.90 8.56
C PRO A 45 -6.61 21.63 8.08
N VAL A 46 -6.63 20.60 8.92
CA VAL A 46 -7.49 19.43 8.70
C VAL A 46 -8.88 19.85 9.15
N SER A 47 -9.81 20.09 8.21
CA SER A 47 -11.22 20.24 8.57
C SER A 47 -11.72 18.85 9.01
N PRO A 48 -12.06 18.63 10.29
CA PRO A 48 -12.53 17.32 10.71
C PRO A 48 -13.95 17.13 10.19
N CYS A 49 -14.13 16.27 9.19
CA CYS A 49 -15.44 15.69 8.93
C CYS A 49 -15.84 14.89 10.18
N SER A 50 -16.93 15.25 10.84
CA SER A 50 -17.43 14.45 11.96
C SER A 50 -17.84 13.08 11.44
N LEU A 51 -17.21 12.01 11.95
CA LEU A 51 -17.50 10.63 11.55
C LEU A 51 -19.00 10.30 11.72
N ALA A 52 -19.67 10.88 12.72
CA ALA A 52 -21.11 10.68 12.97
C ALA A 52 -22.03 11.27 11.87
N GLN A 53 -21.50 12.21 11.09
CA GLN A 53 -22.23 12.86 9.99
C GLN A 53 -21.95 12.21 8.64
N LEU A 54 -21.04 11.24 8.59
CA LEU A 54 -20.76 10.50 7.37
C LEU A 54 -22.03 9.78 6.90
N ARG A 55 -22.28 9.81 5.59
CA ARG A 55 -23.38 9.10 4.94
C ARG A 55 -22.82 8.36 3.75
N LEU A 56 -23.25 7.11 3.57
CA LEU A 56 -23.01 6.40 2.31
C LEU A 56 -23.77 7.09 1.17
N PRO A 57 -23.24 7.02 -0.07
CA PRO A 57 -23.95 7.55 -1.23
C PRO A 57 -25.27 6.80 -1.45
N GLU A 58 -26.21 7.44 -2.14
CA GLU A 58 -27.49 6.79 -2.50
C GLU A 58 -27.29 5.58 -3.42
N ARG A 59 -26.26 5.63 -4.28
CA ARG A 59 -25.90 4.57 -5.22
C ARG A 59 -24.42 4.29 -5.14
N LEU A 60 -24.07 3.01 -5.22
CA LEU A 60 -22.70 2.55 -5.20
C LEU A 60 -22.53 1.45 -6.26
N HIS A 61 -21.40 1.48 -6.95
CA HIS A 61 -21.10 0.55 -8.02
C HIS A 61 -19.69 -0.02 -7.86
N PHE A 62 -19.53 -1.26 -8.30
CA PHE A 62 -18.24 -1.93 -8.38
C PHE A 62 -18.16 -2.72 -9.69
N CYS A 63 -17.14 -2.45 -10.50
CA CYS A 63 -16.93 -3.08 -11.80
C CYS A 63 -18.13 -2.95 -12.75
N GLY A 64 -18.91 -1.87 -12.61
CA GLY A 64 -20.17 -1.65 -13.35
C GLY A 64 -21.40 -2.35 -12.77
N GLU A 65 -21.24 -3.17 -11.73
CA GLU A 65 -22.34 -3.83 -11.02
C GLU A 65 -22.92 -2.90 -9.94
N SER A 66 -24.24 -2.94 -9.74
CA SER A 66 -24.89 -2.20 -8.66
C SER A 66 -24.66 -2.90 -7.32
N VAL A 67 -24.29 -2.12 -6.30
CA VAL A 67 -24.26 -2.58 -4.90
C VAL A 67 -25.63 -2.25 -4.29
N PRO A 68 -26.44 -3.24 -3.88
CA PRO A 68 -27.82 -3.03 -3.44
C PRO A 68 -27.88 -2.48 -2.00
N LEU A 69 -27.66 -1.17 -1.86
CA LEU A 69 -27.68 -0.48 -0.55
C LEU A 69 -29.08 -0.36 0.08
N GLU A 70 -30.12 -0.75 -0.65
CA GLU A 70 -31.49 -0.93 -0.14
C GLU A 70 -31.60 -2.13 0.81
N LEU A 71 -30.70 -3.11 0.70
CA LEU A 71 -30.59 -4.21 1.64
C LEU A 71 -29.86 -3.72 2.91
N PRO A 72 -30.50 -3.75 4.09
CA PRO A 72 -29.91 -3.23 5.33
C PRO A 72 -28.55 -3.85 5.65
N GLU A 73 -28.40 -5.16 5.49
CA GLU A 73 -27.18 -5.91 5.77
C GLU A 73 -26.02 -5.50 4.85
N VAL A 74 -26.30 -5.15 3.59
CA VAL A 74 -25.30 -4.68 2.62
C VAL A 74 -24.85 -3.26 3.00
N ARG A 75 -25.80 -2.39 3.33
CA ARG A 75 -25.54 -1.02 3.77
C ARG A 75 -24.68 -1.00 5.04
N GLU A 76 -25.09 -1.75 6.06
CA GLU A 76 -24.37 -1.86 7.33
C GLU A 76 -22.95 -2.44 7.13
N ALA A 77 -22.80 -3.44 6.26
CA ALA A 77 -21.49 -4.02 5.96
C ALA A 77 -20.53 -3.04 5.27
N ILE A 78 -21.01 -2.27 4.28
CA ILE A 78 -20.22 -1.23 3.62
C ILE A 78 -19.88 -0.11 4.59
N GLU A 79 -20.85 0.37 5.38
CA GLU A 79 -20.63 1.43 6.36
C GLU A 79 -19.57 1.03 7.39
N ARG A 80 -19.64 -0.21 7.90
CA ARG A 80 -18.62 -0.76 8.79
C ARG A 80 -17.23 -0.70 8.16
N GLU A 81 -17.06 -1.17 6.93
CA GLU A 81 -15.74 -1.19 6.28
C GLU A 81 -15.22 0.24 6.01
N VAL A 82 -16.09 1.19 5.65
CA VAL A 82 -15.72 2.61 5.54
C VAL A 82 -15.24 3.15 6.88
N LEU A 83 -15.98 2.93 7.96
CA LEU A 83 -15.60 3.40 9.29
C LEU A 83 -14.28 2.78 9.78
N LEU A 84 -14.04 1.49 9.50
CA LEU A 84 -12.79 0.81 9.83
C LEU A 84 -11.59 1.42 9.08
N LEU A 85 -11.76 1.79 7.81
CA LEU A 85 -10.71 2.47 7.04
C LEU A 85 -10.36 3.83 7.65
N LEU A 86 -11.34 4.57 8.15
CA LEU A 86 -11.15 5.89 8.75
C LEU A 86 -10.46 5.86 10.13
N GLN A 87 -10.35 4.69 10.76
CA GLN A 87 -9.52 4.52 11.97
C GLN A 87 -8.02 4.59 11.68
N GLN A 88 -7.61 4.45 10.41
CA GLN A 88 -6.21 4.40 9.97
C GLN A 88 -5.93 5.41 8.84
N PRO A 89 -6.09 6.74 9.08
CA PRO A 89 -5.98 7.75 8.03
C PRO A 89 -4.60 7.79 7.36
N GLY A 90 -3.51 7.53 8.12
CA GLY A 90 -2.17 7.42 7.54
C GLY A 90 -2.04 6.27 6.54
N GLN A 91 -2.79 5.18 6.73
CA GLN A 91 -2.82 4.06 5.79
C GLN A 91 -3.56 4.42 4.50
N LEU A 92 -4.63 5.23 4.58
CA LEU A 92 -5.33 5.76 3.41
C LEU A 92 -4.42 6.68 2.58
N VAL A 93 -3.66 7.56 3.24
CA VAL A 93 -2.64 8.39 2.57
C VAL A 93 -1.62 7.49 1.85
N LEU A 94 -1.13 6.43 2.50
CA LEU A 94 -0.20 5.49 1.88
C LEU A 94 -0.81 4.71 0.72
N TYR A 95 -2.08 4.30 0.80
CA TYR A 95 -2.79 3.69 -0.33
C TYR A 95 -2.82 4.64 -1.52
N GLN A 96 -3.21 5.91 -1.31
CA GLN A 96 -3.27 6.91 -2.36
C GLN A 96 -1.89 7.14 -3.01
N LYS A 97 -0.84 7.33 -2.20
CA LYS A 97 0.52 7.55 -2.70
C LYS A 97 1.04 6.34 -3.49
N ARG A 98 0.81 5.11 -3.00
CA ARG A 98 1.25 3.88 -3.70
C ARG A 98 0.42 3.57 -4.94
N ALA A 99 -0.86 3.96 -4.97
CA ALA A 99 -1.70 3.81 -6.15
C ALA A 99 -1.07 4.53 -7.35
N GLY A 100 -0.52 5.74 -7.15
CA GLY A 100 0.20 6.45 -8.21
C GLY A 100 1.41 5.70 -8.82
N ARG A 101 1.98 4.72 -8.09
CA ARG A 101 3.10 3.91 -8.56
C ARG A 101 2.62 2.73 -9.39
N TYR A 102 1.58 2.02 -8.95
CA TYR A 102 1.21 0.73 -9.54
C TYR A 102 -0.06 0.75 -10.38
N PHE A 103 -1.01 1.65 -10.11
CA PHE A 103 -2.25 1.72 -10.88
C PHE A 103 -2.03 1.95 -12.38
N PRO A 104 -1.08 2.78 -12.85
CA PRO A 104 -0.84 2.92 -14.28
C PRO A 104 -0.51 1.59 -14.99
N LEU A 105 0.28 0.73 -14.34
CA LEU A 105 0.59 -0.62 -14.83
C LEU A 105 -0.67 -1.50 -14.83
N PHE A 106 -1.41 -1.50 -13.72
CA PHE A 106 -2.60 -2.33 -13.56
C PHE A 106 -3.70 -1.94 -14.56
N GLU A 107 -3.98 -0.64 -14.68
CA GLU A 107 -4.95 -0.08 -15.60
C GLU A 107 -4.61 -0.40 -17.05
N ARG A 108 -3.32 -0.36 -17.42
CA ARG A 108 -2.87 -0.78 -18.75
C ARG A 108 -3.23 -2.25 -19.01
N LEU A 109 -2.80 -3.16 -18.14
CA LEU A 109 -3.01 -4.60 -18.31
C LEU A 109 -4.50 -4.99 -18.23
N LEU A 110 -5.28 -4.36 -17.34
CA LEU A 110 -6.72 -4.56 -17.24
C LEU A 110 -7.43 -4.08 -18.52
N ARG A 111 -7.05 -2.90 -19.04
CA ARG A 111 -7.61 -2.37 -20.29
C ARG A 111 -7.28 -3.26 -21.49
N GLU A 112 -6.04 -3.74 -21.59
CA GLU A 112 -5.62 -4.71 -22.63
C GLU A 112 -6.45 -6.00 -22.57
N ALA A 113 -6.88 -6.41 -21.37
CA ALA A 113 -7.74 -7.58 -21.16
C ALA A 113 -9.26 -7.29 -21.22
N GLY A 114 -9.67 -6.04 -21.45
CA GLY A 114 -11.08 -5.64 -21.44
C GLY A 114 -11.76 -5.70 -20.05
N MET A 115 -10.99 -5.57 -18.98
CA MET A 115 -11.44 -5.71 -17.60
C MET A 115 -11.68 -4.35 -16.91
N PRO A 116 -12.59 -4.25 -15.92
CA PRO A 116 -12.85 -3.01 -15.22
C PRO A 116 -11.65 -2.50 -14.41
N ARG A 117 -11.44 -1.18 -14.43
CA ARG A 117 -10.40 -0.48 -13.65
C ARG A 117 -10.53 -0.74 -12.15
N ASP A 118 -11.75 -0.92 -11.65
CA ASP A 118 -12.03 -1.10 -10.22
C ASP A 118 -11.31 -2.32 -9.61
N LEU A 119 -10.88 -3.28 -10.44
CA LEU A 119 -10.10 -4.43 -9.99
C LEU A 119 -8.71 -4.05 -9.46
N CYS A 120 -8.21 -2.84 -9.76
CA CYS A 120 -7.00 -2.31 -9.13
C CYS A 120 -7.10 -2.27 -7.59
N TYR A 121 -8.31 -2.05 -7.04
CA TYR A 121 -8.53 -1.95 -5.59
C TYR A 121 -8.38 -3.30 -4.87
N VAL A 122 -8.45 -4.43 -5.59
CA VAL A 122 -8.14 -5.77 -5.06
C VAL A 122 -6.71 -5.80 -4.51
N ALA A 123 -5.73 -5.30 -5.27
CA ALA A 123 -4.33 -5.27 -4.84
C ALA A 123 -4.08 -4.39 -3.60
N ILE A 124 -4.91 -3.36 -3.37
CA ILE A 124 -4.86 -2.58 -2.13
C ILE A 124 -5.34 -3.43 -0.96
N ALA A 125 -6.49 -4.09 -1.09
CA ALA A 125 -7.05 -4.95 -0.05
C ALA A 125 -6.16 -6.16 0.27
N GLU A 126 -5.38 -6.63 -0.69
CA GLU A 126 -4.45 -7.75 -0.52
C GLU A 126 -3.15 -7.34 0.19
N SER A 127 -2.47 -6.29 -0.29
CA SER A 127 -1.08 -6.05 0.08
C SER A 127 -0.77 -4.62 0.50
N ALA A 128 -1.76 -3.72 0.52
CA ALA A 128 -1.51 -2.29 0.61
C ALA A 128 -0.57 -1.77 -0.51
N LEU A 129 -0.57 -2.44 -1.68
CA LEU A 129 0.36 -2.22 -2.79
C LEU A 129 1.84 -2.39 -2.41
N LEU A 130 2.14 -3.40 -1.59
CA LEU A 130 3.50 -3.76 -1.21
C LEU A 130 3.96 -5.01 -1.97
N PRO A 131 4.94 -4.92 -2.89
CA PRO A 131 5.40 -6.05 -3.70
C PRO A 131 6.15 -7.11 -2.89
N THR A 132 6.56 -6.79 -1.66
CA THR A 132 7.24 -7.71 -0.75
C THR A 132 6.35 -8.18 0.40
N ALA A 133 5.06 -7.83 0.42
CA ALA A 133 4.13 -8.29 1.44
C ALA A 133 4.06 -9.82 1.48
N GLN A 134 4.02 -10.39 2.68
CA GLN A 134 3.86 -11.81 2.91
C GLN A 134 2.85 -12.04 4.04
N SER A 135 1.80 -12.81 3.77
CA SER A 135 0.80 -13.16 4.79
C SER A 135 1.25 -14.35 5.65
N PRO A 136 0.62 -14.58 6.81
CA PRO A 136 0.81 -15.80 7.59
C PRO A 136 0.50 -17.09 6.81
N LYS A 137 -0.41 -17.02 5.83
CA LYS A 137 -0.77 -18.12 4.92
C LYS A 137 0.21 -18.25 3.72
N GLN A 138 1.38 -17.58 3.78
CA GLN A 138 2.42 -17.57 2.75
C GLN A 138 1.98 -17.02 1.38
N ALA A 139 0.93 -16.20 1.36
CA ALA A 139 0.56 -15.41 0.20
C ALA A 139 1.58 -14.27 0.02
N VAL A 140 2.00 -13.96 -1.22
CA VAL A 140 3.10 -13.02 -1.48
C VAL A 140 2.75 -11.98 -2.54
N GLY A 141 3.29 -10.77 -2.34
CA GLY A 141 3.34 -9.70 -3.32
C GLY A 141 2.07 -8.87 -3.43
N LEU A 142 2.00 -8.07 -4.51
CA LEU A 142 0.94 -7.08 -4.73
C LEU A 142 -0.46 -7.70 -4.68
N TRP A 143 -0.56 -8.91 -5.22
CA TRP A 143 -1.80 -9.66 -5.41
C TRP A 143 -1.97 -10.83 -4.44
N GLN A 144 -1.06 -10.97 -3.46
CA GLN A 144 -1.07 -12.01 -2.43
C GLN A 144 -1.37 -13.41 -2.99
N PHE A 145 -0.59 -13.86 -3.96
CA PHE A 145 -0.72 -15.23 -4.45
C PHE A 145 -0.11 -16.23 -3.47
N ILE A 146 -0.86 -17.29 -3.13
CA ILE A 146 -0.25 -18.51 -2.58
C ILE A 146 0.56 -19.22 -3.66
N GLN A 147 1.58 -19.97 -3.26
CA GLN A 147 2.56 -20.56 -4.19
C GLN A 147 1.91 -21.49 -5.23
N GLN A 148 0.93 -22.30 -4.83
CA GLN A 148 0.24 -23.22 -5.74
C GLN A 148 -0.48 -22.46 -6.85
N THR A 149 -1.28 -21.46 -6.50
CA THR A 149 -2.02 -20.63 -7.45
C THR A 149 -1.07 -19.82 -8.34
N ALA A 150 0.00 -19.26 -7.78
CA ALA A 150 1.03 -18.55 -8.56
C ALA A 150 1.61 -19.42 -9.67
N ARG A 151 2.02 -20.66 -9.35
CA ARG A 151 2.55 -21.62 -10.32
C ARG A 151 1.52 -22.01 -11.36
N MET A 152 0.26 -22.24 -10.94
CA MET A 152 -0.85 -22.53 -11.86
C MET A 152 -1.06 -21.37 -12.84
N MET A 153 -0.89 -20.12 -12.40
CA MET A 153 -0.97 -18.93 -13.24
C MET A 153 0.33 -18.64 -14.02
N GLY A 154 1.31 -19.53 -13.99
CA GLY A 154 2.54 -19.45 -14.80
C GLY A 154 3.68 -18.65 -14.18
N LEU A 155 3.60 -18.31 -12.89
CA LEU A 155 4.69 -17.62 -12.18
C LEU A 155 5.77 -18.60 -11.72
N GLN A 156 7.03 -18.21 -11.88
CA GLN A 156 8.17 -18.87 -11.29
C GLN A 156 8.24 -18.56 -9.79
N VAL A 157 8.25 -19.62 -8.97
CA VAL A 157 8.38 -19.54 -7.51
C VAL A 157 9.30 -20.66 -7.03
N ASP A 158 10.54 -20.29 -6.71
CA ASP A 158 11.61 -21.14 -6.19
C ASP A 158 12.49 -20.38 -5.18
N GLU A 159 13.62 -20.96 -4.78
CA GLU A 159 14.51 -20.39 -3.75
C GLU A 159 15.28 -19.13 -4.20
N PHE A 160 15.37 -18.89 -5.52
CA PHE A 160 16.09 -17.76 -6.14
C PHE A 160 15.15 -16.70 -6.70
N VAL A 161 14.01 -17.13 -7.24
CA VAL A 161 13.06 -16.30 -7.97
C VAL A 161 11.67 -16.46 -7.37
N ASP A 162 11.02 -15.34 -7.05
CA ASP A 162 9.61 -15.30 -6.69
C ASP A 162 8.88 -14.21 -7.48
N GLU A 163 8.34 -14.58 -8.63
CA GLU A 163 7.63 -13.67 -9.54
C GLU A 163 6.31 -13.16 -8.96
N ARG A 164 5.84 -13.68 -7.82
CA ARG A 164 4.75 -13.05 -7.06
C ARG A 164 5.12 -11.63 -6.61
N ARG A 165 6.41 -11.36 -6.43
CA ARG A 165 6.95 -10.03 -6.10
C ARG A 165 7.20 -9.16 -7.34
N HIS A 166 7.15 -9.73 -8.54
CA HIS A 166 7.36 -9.00 -9.79
C HIS A 166 6.08 -8.25 -10.17
N PRO A 167 6.08 -6.90 -10.24
CA PRO A 167 4.84 -6.13 -10.43
C PRO A 167 4.05 -6.50 -11.68
N GLU A 168 4.70 -6.57 -12.85
CA GLU A 168 4.03 -6.88 -14.12
C GLU A 168 3.57 -8.34 -14.19
N ARG A 169 4.49 -9.32 -14.04
CA ARG A 169 4.16 -10.76 -14.07
C ARG A 169 3.04 -11.14 -13.09
N SER A 170 3.11 -10.68 -11.84
CA SER A 170 2.07 -10.97 -10.84
C SER A 170 0.73 -10.32 -11.19
N THR A 171 0.73 -9.15 -11.83
CA THR A 171 -0.50 -8.51 -12.30
C THR A 171 -1.12 -9.25 -13.48
N GLU A 172 -0.31 -9.68 -14.45
CA GLU A 172 -0.81 -10.51 -15.55
C GLU A 172 -1.44 -11.82 -15.03
N ALA A 173 -0.83 -12.43 -14.00
CA ALA A 173 -1.38 -13.60 -13.33
C ALA A 173 -2.71 -13.29 -12.63
N ALA A 174 -2.82 -12.16 -11.92
CA ALA A 174 -4.05 -11.72 -11.26
C ALA A 174 -5.18 -11.43 -12.26
N VAL A 175 -4.86 -10.75 -13.36
CA VAL A 175 -5.78 -10.51 -14.50
C VAL A 175 -6.33 -11.84 -15.02
N ARG A 176 -5.47 -12.82 -15.31
CA ARG A 176 -5.89 -14.14 -15.77
C ARG A 176 -6.79 -14.86 -14.75
N TYR A 177 -6.43 -14.81 -13.47
CA TYR A 177 -7.18 -15.50 -12.42
C TYR A 177 -8.55 -14.86 -12.19
N LEU A 178 -8.64 -13.53 -12.09
CA LEU A 178 -9.91 -12.80 -11.98
C LEU A 178 -10.80 -13.03 -13.22
N GLN A 179 -10.22 -13.09 -14.42
CA GLN A 179 -10.97 -13.39 -15.64
C GLN A 179 -11.52 -14.84 -15.65
N GLN A 180 -10.83 -15.81 -15.04
CA GLN A 180 -11.39 -17.14 -14.81
C GLN A 180 -12.61 -17.08 -13.88
N GLY A 181 -12.52 -16.34 -12.78
CA GLY A 181 -13.65 -16.11 -11.88
C GLY A 181 -14.85 -15.49 -12.61
N TYR A 182 -14.63 -14.43 -13.38
CA TYR A 182 -15.71 -13.80 -14.16
C TYR A 182 -16.34 -14.76 -15.17
N ARG A 183 -15.54 -15.56 -15.87
CA ARG A 183 -16.09 -16.59 -16.79
C ARG A 183 -16.92 -17.66 -16.09
N LEU A 184 -16.61 -17.98 -14.83
CA LEU A 184 -17.37 -18.95 -14.05
C LEU A 184 -18.67 -18.39 -13.49
N PHE A 185 -18.67 -17.14 -13.05
CA PHE A 185 -19.79 -16.56 -12.29
C PHE A 185 -20.62 -15.53 -13.06
N GLY A 186 -20.08 -14.95 -14.14
CA GLY A 186 -20.69 -13.84 -14.86
C GLY A 186 -20.77 -12.53 -14.05
N SER A 187 -20.11 -12.47 -12.89
CA SER A 187 -20.10 -11.33 -11.97
C SER A 187 -18.72 -11.11 -11.38
N TRP A 188 -18.29 -9.85 -11.33
CA TRP A 188 -17.06 -9.38 -10.74
C TRP A 188 -17.07 -9.43 -9.22
N THR A 189 -18.21 -9.13 -8.57
CA THR A 189 -18.31 -9.29 -7.10
C THR A 189 -18.12 -10.76 -6.70
N LEU A 190 -18.68 -11.71 -7.44
CA LEU A 190 -18.41 -13.13 -7.25
C LEU A 190 -16.99 -13.54 -7.68
N ALA A 191 -16.44 -13.00 -8.76
CA ALA A 191 -15.06 -13.26 -9.16
C ALA A 191 -14.07 -12.85 -8.06
N VAL A 192 -14.28 -11.70 -7.44
CA VAL A 192 -13.48 -11.21 -6.31
C VAL A 192 -13.71 -12.05 -5.04
N ALA A 193 -14.95 -12.44 -4.74
CA ALA A 193 -15.21 -13.38 -3.64
C ALA A 193 -14.45 -14.71 -3.82
N GLY A 194 -14.48 -15.26 -5.04
CA GLY A 194 -13.79 -16.50 -5.37
C GLY A 194 -12.27 -16.33 -5.48
N TYR A 195 -11.78 -15.11 -5.73
CA TYR A 195 -10.35 -14.80 -5.59
C TYR A 195 -9.86 -15.08 -4.16
N ASN A 196 -10.63 -14.66 -3.16
CA ASN A 196 -10.30 -14.83 -1.74
C ASN A 196 -10.46 -16.27 -1.25
N MET A 197 -11.59 -16.93 -1.55
CA MET A 197 -11.89 -18.26 -1.00
C MET A 197 -11.59 -19.44 -1.93
N GLY A 198 -11.17 -19.15 -3.16
CA GLY A 198 -11.05 -20.13 -4.25
C GLY A 198 -12.34 -20.25 -5.06
N HIS A 199 -12.22 -20.20 -6.39
CA HIS A 199 -13.38 -20.24 -7.29
C HIS A 199 -14.21 -21.53 -7.16
N GLU A 200 -13.55 -22.69 -6.97
CA GLU A 200 -14.24 -23.97 -6.82
C GLU A 200 -15.08 -24.03 -5.53
N ASN A 201 -14.53 -23.52 -4.42
CA ASN A 201 -15.23 -23.45 -3.14
C ASN A 201 -16.44 -22.52 -3.22
N LEU A 202 -16.28 -21.34 -3.84
CA LEU A 202 -17.39 -20.42 -4.04
C LEU A 202 -18.48 -21.05 -4.91
N LEU A 203 -18.11 -21.69 -6.02
CA LEU A 203 -19.07 -22.35 -6.90
C LEU A 203 -19.88 -23.44 -6.17
N ALA A 204 -19.23 -24.23 -5.31
CA ALA A 204 -19.90 -25.21 -4.48
C ALA A 204 -20.90 -24.57 -3.50
N GLN A 205 -20.52 -23.47 -2.84
CA GLN A 205 -21.39 -22.74 -1.91
C GLN A 205 -22.62 -22.15 -2.61
N LEU A 206 -22.43 -21.48 -3.75
CA LEU A 206 -23.51 -20.92 -4.56
C LEU A 206 -24.51 -22.00 -5.00
N ARG A 207 -24.00 -23.15 -5.47
CA ARG A 207 -24.84 -24.30 -5.87
C ARG A 207 -25.61 -24.89 -4.70
N ALA A 208 -24.98 -25.02 -3.54
CA ALA A 208 -25.62 -25.57 -2.34
C ALA A 208 -26.75 -24.67 -1.83
N GLN A 209 -26.60 -23.35 -1.97
CA GLN A 209 -27.59 -22.36 -1.56
C GLN A 209 -28.63 -22.06 -2.65
N GLY A 210 -28.37 -22.45 -3.90
CA GLY A 210 -29.26 -22.16 -5.03
C GLY A 210 -29.28 -20.70 -5.45
N VAL A 211 -28.20 -19.95 -5.22
CA VAL A 211 -28.10 -18.51 -5.50
C VAL A 211 -27.00 -18.21 -6.52
N SER A 212 -27.13 -17.09 -7.23
CA SER A 212 -26.19 -16.66 -8.28
C SER A 212 -25.68 -15.23 -8.11
N SER A 213 -25.96 -14.62 -6.96
CA SER A 213 -25.54 -13.26 -6.60
C SER A 213 -24.64 -13.33 -5.37
N PHE A 214 -23.63 -12.47 -5.31
CA PHE A 214 -22.83 -12.31 -4.10
C PHE A 214 -23.68 -11.83 -2.92
N TYR A 215 -24.64 -10.92 -3.18
CA TYR A 215 -25.46 -10.30 -2.14
C TYR A 215 -26.50 -11.25 -1.54
N ASP A 216 -26.86 -12.31 -2.26
CA ASP A 216 -27.78 -13.35 -1.77
C ASP A 216 -27.04 -14.52 -1.11
N ALA A 217 -25.72 -14.60 -1.29
CA ALA A 217 -24.91 -15.72 -0.81
C ALA A 217 -24.52 -15.57 0.66
N PHE A 218 -24.84 -16.58 1.45
CA PHE A 218 -24.37 -16.71 2.82
C PHE A 218 -22.96 -17.31 2.85
N LEU A 219 -21.95 -16.45 2.77
CA LEU A 219 -20.54 -16.83 2.80
C LEU A 219 -19.92 -16.61 4.18
N ASN A 220 -18.74 -17.18 4.40
CA ASN A 220 -17.97 -16.95 5.62
C ASN A 220 -17.60 -15.45 5.77
N GLU A 221 -17.40 -15.01 7.02
CA GLU A 221 -17.16 -13.59 7.29
C GLU A 221 -15.90 -13.04 6.62
N GLU A 222 -14.80 -13.82 6.53
CA GLU A 222 -13.55 -13.39 5.87
C GLU A 222 -13.82 -12.98 4.42
N THR A 223 -14.53 -13.81 3.65
CA THR A 223 -14.84 -13.57 2.24
C THR A 223 -15.89 -12.48 2.04
N THR A 224 -16.95 -12.48 2.84
CA THR A 224 -17.99 -11.44 2.77
C THR A 224 -17.38 -10.06 3.02
N ARG A 225 -16.57 -9.93 4.08
CA ARG A 225 -15.88 -8.68 4.41
C ARG A 225 -14.87 -8.28 3.36
N TYR A 226 -14.16 -9.24 2.77
CA TYR A 226 -13.16 -8.98 1.75
C TYR A 226 -13.73 -8.18 0.57
N VAL A 227 -14.88 -8.59 0.03
CA VAL A 227 -15.54 -7.89 -1.08
C VAL A 227 -16.00 -6.49 -0.66
N TYR A 228 -16.69 -6.36 0.47
CA TYR A 228 -17.14 -5.06 0.98
C TYR A 228 -15.99 -4.10 1.27
N ARG A 229 -14.87 -4.61 1.80
CA ARG A 229 -13.66 -3.82 2.04
C ARG A 229 -13.08 -3.26 0.75
N ILE A 230 -13.05 -4.04 -0.34
CA ILE A 230 -12.59 -3.57 -1.65
C ILE A 230 -13.49 -2.44 -2.18
N ILE A 231 -14.80 -2.63 -2.08
CA ILE A 231 -15.79 -1.60 -2.49
C ILE A 231 -15.62 -0.32 -1.64
N ALA A 232 -15.43 -0.46 -0.32
CA ALA A 232 -15.19 0.66 0.58
C ALA A 232 -13.87 1.38 0.27
N ILE A 233 -12.78 0.65 0.02
CA ILE A 233 -11.49 1.24 -0.38
C ILE A 233 -11.65 2.03 -1.68
N LYS A 234 -12.32 1.46 -2.69
CA LYS A 234 -12.63 2.17 -3.94
C LYS A 234 -13.35 3.48 -3.64
N HIS A 235 -14.46 3.40 -2.91
CA HIS A 235 -15.28 4.56 -2.62
C HIS A 235 -14.50 5.65 -1.88
N VAL A 236 -13.79 5.30 -0.81
CA VAL A 236 -13.01 6.24 0.00
C VAL A 236 -11.90 6.89 -0.82
N LEU A 237 -11.16 6.13 -1.63
CA LEU A 237 -10.04 6.69 -2.40
C LEU A 237 -10.51 7.52 -3.62
N GLU A 238 -11.63 7.18 -4.25
CA GLU A 238 -12.22 8.00 -5.32
C GLU A 238 -12.79 9.32 -4.79
N HIS A 239 -13.15 9.37 -3.51
CA HIS A 239 -13.69 10.54 -2.83
C HIS A 239 -12.77 11.00 -1.68
N ALA A 240 -11.45 10.79 -1.81
CA ALA A 240 -10.48 10.92 -0.73
C ALA A 240 -10.58 12.26 0.03
N ALA A 241 -10.82 13.36 -0.70
CA ALA A 241 -11.00 14.68 -0.13
C ALA A 241 -12.19 14.78 0.85
N ALA A 242 -13.31 14.11 0.55
CA ALA A 242 -14.48 14.07 1.42
C ALA A 242 -14.21 13.32 2.75
N TYR A 243 -13.19 12.46 2.75
CA TYR A 243 -12.73 11.69 3.90
C TYR A 243 -11.50 12.30 4.59
N GLY A 244 -11.12 13.54 4.24
CA GLY A 244 -9.97 14.22 4.82
C GLY A 244 -8.60 13.73 4.32
N VAL A 245 -8.57 12.95 3.24
CA VAL A 245 -7.35 12.46 2.60
C VAL A 245 -7.06 13.33 1.38
N ASN A 246 -6.31 14.40 1.60
CA ASN A 246 -5.91 15.36 0.56
C ASN A 246 -4.43 15.16 0.24
N VAL A 247 -4.11 14.27 -0.71
CA VAL A 247 -2.74 14.04 -1.17
C VAL A 247 -2.60 14.57 -2.60
N PRO A 248 -1.82 15.63 -2.83
CA PRO A 248 -1.71 16.20 -4.15
C PRO A 248 -0.99 15.22 -5.11
N PRO A 249 -1.35 15.17 -6.41
CA PRO A 249 -0.82 14.17 -7.35
C PRO A 249 0.72 14.13 -7.48
N GLU A 250 1.40 15.24 -7.25
CA GLU A 250 2.86 15.36 -7.22
C GLU A 250 3.50 14.59 -6.07
N ASP A 251 2.79 14.42 -4.95
CA ASP A 251 3.26 13.64 -3.81
C ASP A 251 3.01 12.13 -3.98
N TRP A 252 2.27 11.74 -5.01
CA TRP A 252 2.05 10.32 -5.28
C TRP A 252 3.36 9.68 -5.71
N TYR A 253 3.61 8.47 -5.21
CA TYR A 253 4.79 7.73 -5.60
C TYR A 253 4.71 7.39 -7.09
N ARG A 254 5.84 7.49 -7.79
CA ARG A 254 5.97 7.05 -9.18
C ARG A 254 6.85 5.81 -9.26
N LEU A 255 6.70 5.05 -10.34
CA LEU A 255 7.75 4.11 -10.72
C LEU A 255 8.95 4.94 -11.19
N PRO A 256 10.16 4.64 -10.71
CA PRO A 256 11.35 5.27 -11.26
C PRO A 256 11.49 4.90 -12.75
N GLN A 257 12.10 5.77 -13.53
CA GLN A 257 12.55 5.42 -14.87
C GLN A 257 13.64 4.36 -14.76
N VAL A 258 13.52 3.33 -15.59
CA VAL A 258 14.40 2.17 -15.58
C VAL A 258 14.75 1.75 -16.99
N ARG A 259 15.99 1.28 -17.16
CA ARG A 259 16.39 0.49 -18.33
C ARG A 259 16.22 -1.00 -18.01
N LEU A 260 15.64 -1.75 -18.94
CA LEU A 260 15.51 -3.21 -18.82
C LEU A 260 16.73 -3.88 -19.46
N VAL A 261 17.43 -4.69 -18.67
CA VAL A 261 18.54 -5.54 -19.16
C VAL A 261 18.03 -6.95 -19.35
N ARG A 262 18.09 -7.42 -20.59
CA ARG A 262 17.80 -8.81 -20.93
C ARG A 262 19.02 -9.68 -20.61
N TRP A 263 18.89 -10.61 -19.67
CA TRP A 263 20.01 -11.39 -19.14
C TRP A 263 19.73 -12.89 -19.17
N ALA A 264 20.56 -13.66 -19.88
CA ALA A 264 20.37 -15.10 -20.10
C ALA A 264 21.40 -15.98 -19.34
N GLU A 265 22.38 -15.36 -18.68
CA GLU A 265 23.45 -16.07 -17.98
C GLU A 265 23.21 -16.12 -16.48
N ALA A 266 23.93 -17.00 -15.77
CA ALA A 266 23.93 -16.97 -14.32
C ALA A 266 24.63 -15.70 -13.80
N ILE A 267 24.17 -15.19 -12.66
CA ILE A 267 24.79 -14.13 -11.88
C ILE A 267 25.27 -14.75 -10.56
N PRO A 268 26.54 -15.16 -10.44
CA PRO A 268 27.06 -15.79 -9.22
C PRO A 268 27.10 -14.85 -8.01
N ASP A 269 27.30 -13.55 -8.26
CA ASP A 269 27.31 -12.50 -7.23
C ASP A 269 26.63 -11.23 -7.76
N LEU A 270 25.45 -10.94 -7.24
CA LEU A 270 24.59 -9.84 -7.68
C LEU A 270 25.20 -8.47 -7.38
N ALA A 271 26.02 -8.35 -6.33
CA ALA A 271 26.71 -7.11 -6.00
C ALA A 271 27.82 -6.76 -7.01
N THR A 272 28.61 -7.74 -7.42
CA THR A 272 29.63 -7.60 -8.45
C THR A 272 28.99 -7.33 -9.81
N TRP A 273 27.93 -8.06 -10.16
CA TRP A 273 27.18 -7.79 -11.38
C TRP A 273 26.58 -6.38 -11.38
N ALA A 274 25.99 -5.91 -10.28
CA ALA A 274 25.49 -4.53 -10.17
C ALA A 274 26.59 -3.49 -10.43
N ARG A 275 27.78 -3.69 -9.85
CA ARG A 275 28.96 -2.82 -10.09
C ARG A 275 29.39 -2.82 -11.56
N GLN A 276 29.39 -3.98 -12.20
CA GLN A 276 29.70 -4.09 -13.64
C GLN A 276 28.66 -3.37 -14.51
N GLN A 277 27.40 -3.34 -14.06
CA GLN A 277 26.33 -2.58 -14.70
C GLN A 277 26.34 -1.07 -14.36
N GLY A 278 27.28 -0.61 -13.52
CA GLY A 278 27.41 0.78 -13.12
C GLY A 278 26.36 1.27 -12.11
N VAL A 279 25.68 0.36 -11.40
CA VAL A 279 24.56 0.69 -10.50
C VAL A 279 24.80 0.17 -9.08
N ARG A 280 24.03 0.67 -8.10
CA ARG A 280 24.14 0.17 -6.71
C ARG A 280 23.40 -1.15 -6.57
N TYR A 281 23.96 -2.07 -5.78
CA TYR A 281 23.28 -3.30 -5.39
C TYR A 281 21.88 -3.05 -4.79
N LYS A 282 21.73 -1.99 -3.99
CA LYS A 282 20.45 -1.58 -3.41
C LYS A 282 19.38 -1.30 -4.47
N ASP A 283 19.76 -0.65 -5.58
CA ASP A 283 18.80 -0.33 -6.64
C ASP A 283 18.33 -1.60 -7.34
N VAL A 284 19.24 -2.55 -7.60
CA VAL A 284 18.88 -3.87 -8.15
C VAL A 284 17.86 -4.58 -7.25
N ARG A 285 18.08 -4.59 -5.92
CA ARG A 285 17.18 -5.22 -4.96
C ARG A 285 15.81 -4.54 -4.85
N LEU A 286 15.78 -3.21 -4.92
CA LEU A 286 14.53 -2.44 -4.81
C LEU A 286 13.68 -2.54 -6.09
N LEU A 287 14.33 -2.53 -7.26
CA LEU A 287 13.66 -2.60 -8.55
C LEU A 287 13.27 -4.04 -8.93
N ASN A 288 14.00 -5.04 -8.43
CA ASN A 288 13.77 -6.45 -8.72
C ASN A 288 13.53 -7.25 -7.44
N PRO A 289 12.45 -6.95 -6.68
CA PRO A 289 12.16 -7.63 -5.42
C PRO A 289 11.87 -9.13 -5.60
N TRP A 290 11.68 -9.58 -6.85
CA TRP A 290 11.51 -10.97 -7.25
C TRP A 290 12.81 -11.78 -7.22
N ILE A 291 13.98 -11.13 -7.24
CA ILE A 291 15.28 -11.80 -7.02
C ILE A 291 15.47 -11.95 -5.51
N LEU A 292 15.41 -13.19 -5.01
CA LEU A 292 15.42 -13.45 -3.56
C LEU A 292 16.83 -13.44 -2.98
N GLN A 293 17.80 -14.02 -3.67
CA GLN A 293 19.15 -14.27 -3.16
C GLN A 293 20.17 -13.23 -3.67
N SER A 294 21.39 -13.26 -3.11
CA SER A 294 22.55 -12.50 -3.61
C SER A 294 23.17 -13.09 -4.89
N ARG A 295 22.55 -14.12 -5.46
CA ARG A 295 22.91 -14.78 -6.73
C ARG A 295 21.64 -15.11 -7.49
N LEU A 296 21.74 -15.22 -8.82
CA LEU A 296 20.64 -15.59 -9.70
C LEU A 296 21.12 -16.69 -10.66
N PRO A 297 20.58 -17.91 -10.62
CA PRO A 297 20.88 -18.94 -11.62
C PRO A 297 20.46 -18.48 -13.03
N ALA A 298 21.01 -19.13 -14.06
CA ALA A 298 20.55 -18.89 -15.42
C ALA A 298 19.04 -19.24 -15.53
N PRO A 299 18.27 -18.47 -16.31
CA PRO A 299 16.89 -18.82 -16.62
C PRO A 299 16.82 -20.16 -17.40
N PRO A 300 15.63 -20.78 -17.50
CA PRO A 300 15.44 -21.95 -18.36
C PRO A 300 15.92 -21.72 -19.80
N GLU A 301 16.35 -22.79 -20.47
CA GLU A 301 16.92 -22.73 -21.81
C GLU A 301 16.02 -21.94 -22.79
N GLY A 302 16.65 -21.05 -23.57
CA GLY A 302 15.95 -20.17 -24.52
C GLY A 302 15.23 -18.97 -23.89
N LYS A 303 15.25 -18.80 -22.56
CA LYS A 303 14.69 -17.64 -21.86
C LYS A 303 15.76 -16.66 -21.41
N ALA A 304 15.31 -15.46 -21.06
CA ALA A 304 16.13 -14.42 -20.43
C ALA A 304 15.30 -13.71 -19.37
N TYR A 305 15.93 -13.32 -18.27
CA TYR A 305 15.31 -12.42 -17.31
C TYR A 305 15.35 -10.98 -17.84
N GLU A 306 14.35 -10.19 -17.45
CA GLU A 306 14.32 -8.75 -17.67
C GLU A 306 14.59 -8.08 -16.33
N ILE A 307 15.82 -7.61 -16.13
CA ILE A 307 16.26 -7.01 -14.87
C ILE A 307 16.19 -5.50 -15.00
N ALA A 308 15.38 -4.85 -14.17
CA ALA A 308 15.21 -3.42 -14.15
C ALA A 308 16.36 -2.73 -13.40
N LEU A 309 17.04 -1.81 -14.06
CA LEU A 309 18.12 -1.01 -13.51
C LEU A 309 17.76 0.47 -13.61
N PRO A 310 18.23 1.35 -12.70
CA PRO A 310 18.05 2.79 -12.88
C PRO A 310 18.68 3.24 -14.21
N GLU A 311 18.08 4.26 -14.83
CA GLU A 311 18.69 4.99 -15.95
C GLU A 311 20.01 5.66 -15.53
#